data_AF-A0A1C5UXY6-F1
#
_entry.id   AF-A0A1C5UXY6-F1
#
_cell.length_a   1.000
_cell.length_b   1.000
_cell.length_c   1.000
_cell.angle_alpha   90.00
_cell.angle_beta   90.00
_cell.angle_gamma   90.00
#
_symmetry.space_group_name_H-M   'P 1'
#
loop_
_entity.id
_entity.type
_entity.pdbx_description
1 polymer ?
#
loop_
_entity_poly.entity_id
_entity_poly.type
_entity_poly.pdbx_seq_one_letter_code
_entity_poly.pdbx_strand_id
1 'polypeptide(L)'
;MKSILLRLYDGEIYPAEQFNLKTEEYRSMRQAHYQHYEDFIEQLKSLDPPLHEKFIDIMDEQLDEVPLELSGTFLEGFRLGARIMIEVYQGNYTDHEE
;
A
#
# COMPACT_ATOMS: atom_id res chain seq x y z
N MET A 1 -14.77 -7.84 -24.32
CA MET A 1 -14.26 -6.79 -23.41
C MET A 1 -14.15 -7.42 -22.03
N LYS A 2 -12.99 -7.40 -21.36
CA LYS A 2 -12.86 -7.95 -20.00
C LYS A 2 -13.65 -7.06 -19.02
N SER A 3 -14.29 -7.66 -18.01
CA SER A 3 -14.97 -6.90 -16.95
C SER A 3 -13.94 -6.12 -16.12
N ILE A 4 -14.35 -5.01 -15.51
CA ILE A 4 -13.45 -4.22 -14.67
C ILE A 4 -12.84 -5.03 -13.51
N LEU A 5 -13.61 -5.97 -12.95
CA LEU A 5 -13.16 -6.87 -11.88
C LEU A 5 -12.09 -7.86 -12.36
N LEU A 6 -12.28 -8.45 -13.55
CA LEU A 6 -11.30 -9.36 -14.11
C LEU A 6 -10.01 -8.62 -14.48
N ARG A 7 -10.13 -7.40 -15.00
CA ARG A 7 -8.97 -6.54 -15.28
C ARG A 7 -8.24 -6.13 -14.00
N LEU A 8 -8.95 -5.90 -12.89
CA LEU A 8 -8.32 -5.65 -11.60
C LEU A 8 -7.58 -6.90 -11.08
N TYR A 9 -8.21 -8.08 -11.17
CA TYR A 9 -7.63 -9.34 -10.69
C TYR A 9 -6.44 -9.82 -11.52
N ASP A 10 -6.51 -9.65 -12.84
CA ASP A 10 -5.41 -9.94 -13.77
C ASP A 10 -4.24 -8.94 -13.61
N GLY A 11 -4.38 -7.95 -12.73
CA GLY A 11 -3.41 -6.88 -12.55
C GLY A 11 -3.27 -6.08 -13.85
N GLU A 12 -4.36 -5.59 -14.44
CA GLU A 12 -4.34 -4.56 -15.49
C GLU A 12 -4.74 -3.18 -14.94
N ILE A 13 -5.39 -3.16 -13.77
CA ILE A 13 -5.77 -1.96 -13.02
C ILE A 13 -5.01 -2.02 -11.70
N TYR A 14 -4.27 -0.96 -11.39
CA TYR A 14 -3.37 -0.91 -10.23
C TYR A 14 -3.62 0.39 -9.47
N PRO A 15 -4.72 0.51 -8.73
CA PRO A 15 -5.11 1.77 -8.10
C PRO A 15 -4.04 2.30 -7.14
N ALA A 16 -3.36 1.41 -6.40
CA ALA A 16 -2.29 1.76 -5.48
C ALA A 16 -1.06 2.35 -6.20
N GLU A 17 -0.67 1.81 -7.36
CA GLU A 17 0.45 2.35 -8.16
C GLU A 17 0.07 3.65 -8.87
N GLN A 18 -1.21 3.82 -9.19
CA GLN A 18 -1.74 5.07 -9.73
C GLN A 18 -1.88 6.14 -8.65
N PHE A 19 -2.14 5.72 -7.40
CA PHE A 19 -1.99 6.51 -6.19
C PHE A 19 -0.52 6.66 -5.81
N ASN A 20 0.29 7.09 -6.78
CA ASN A 20 1.59 7.63 -6.43
C ASN A 20 1.31 8.90 -5.61
N LEU A 21 1.70 8.89 -4.34
CA LEU A 21 1.97 10.10 -3.59
C LEU A 21 3.17 10.80 -4.28
N LYS A 22 2.93 11.41 -5.45
CA LYS A 22 3.92 12.13 -6.27
C LYS A 22 4.28 13.49 -5.66
N THR A 23 3.86 13.74 -4.42
CA THR A 23 4.26 14.95 -3.73
C THR A 23 5.76 14.89 -3.51
N GLU A 24 6.43 16.02 -3.76
CA GLU A 24 7.87 16.12 -3.55
C GLU A 24 8.24 15.85 -2.10
N GLU A 25 7.34 16.21 -1.17
CA GLU A 25 7.43 15.91 0.25
C GLU A 25 7.53 14.41 0.53
N TYR A 26 6.60 13.59 -0.01
CA TYR A 26 6.62 12.14 0.21
C TYR A 26 7.90 11.51 -0.33
N ARG A 27 8.34 11.93 -1.53
CA ARG A 27 9.58 11.44 -2.15
C ARG A 27 10.81 11.78 -1.32
N SER A 28 10.87 13.02 -0.84
CA SER A 28 11.98 13.50 -0.01
C SER A 28 12.05 12.75 1.32
N MET A 29 10.91 12.57 1.99
CA MET A 29 10.83 11.78 3.23
C MET A 29 11.26 10.33 3.00
N ARG A 30 10.75 9.70 1.93
CA ARG A 30 11.11 8.32 1.59
C ARG A 30 12.61 8.18 1.31
N GLN A 31 13.21 9.11 0.58
CA GLN A 31 14.65 9.11 0.34
C GLN A 31 15.46 9.29 1.62
N ALA A 32 15.05 10.21 2.50
CA ALA A 32 15.70 10.42 3.79
C ALA A 32 15.64 9.16 4.67
N HIS A 33 14.50 8.45 4.68
CA HIS A 33 14.37 7.18 5.40
C HIS A 33 15.36 6.13 4.89
N TYR A 34 15.49 5.96 3.56
CA TYR A 34 16.49 5.05 2.99
C TYR A 34 17.91 5.41 3.42
N GLN A 35 18.26 6.70 3.38
CA GLN A 35 19.59 7.12 3.82
C GLN A 35 19.85 6.78 5.29
N HIS A 36 18.86 6.99 6.17
CA HIS A 36 19.01 6.63 7.59
C HIS A 36 19.23 5.13 7.80
N TYR A 37 18.56 4.26 7.04
CA TYR A 37 18.78 2.81 7.12
C TYR A 37 20.19 2.43 6.67
N GLU A 38 20.64 2.95 5.51
CA GLU A 38 21.98 2.68 4.99
C GLU A 38 23.07 3.16 5.95
N ASP A 39 22.95 4.38 6.47
CA ASP A 39 23.91 4.95 7.42
C ASP A 39 24.02 4.11 8.69
N PHE A 40 22.90 3.54 9.16
CA PHE A 40 22.88 2.67 10.33
C PHE A 40 23.44 1.28 10.03
N ILE A 41 23.14 0.71 8.87
CA ILE A 41 23.70 -0.55 8.39
C ILE A 41 25.23 -0.46 8.33
N GLU A 42 25.79 0.62 7.78
CA GLU A 42 27.23 0.83 7.72
C GLU A 42 27.87 0.98 9.12
N GLN A 43 27.19 1.67 10.04
CA GLN A 43 27.62 1.73 11.45
C GLN A 43 27.68 0.33 12.07
N LEU A 44 26.66 -0.50 11.87
CA LEU A 44 26.62 -1.87 12.38
C LEU A 44 27.75 -2.73 11.78
N LYS A 45 27.97 -2.64 10.47
CA LYS A 45 29.09 -3.33 9.78
C LYS A 45 30.44 -2.99 10.40
N SER A 46 30.63 -1.71 10.76
CA SER A 46 31.89 -1.23 11.34
C SER A 46 32.12 -1.71 12.79
N LEU A 47 31.03 -1.95 13.54
CA LEU A 47 31.07 -2.32 14.95
C LEU A 47 31.19 -3.83 15.14
N ASP A 48 30.31 -4.59 14.48
CA ASP A 48 30.28 -6.06 14.52
C ASP A 48 29.60 -6.60 13.25
N PRO A 49 30.37 -7.18 12.30
CA PRO A 49 29.87 -7.56 10.98
C PRO A 49 28.57 -8.37 10.96
N PRO A 50 28.25 -9.29 11.87
CA PRO A 50 26.96 -10.01 11.83
C PRO A 50 25.74 -9.18 12.21
N LEU A 51 25.91 -8.02 12.89
CA LEU A 51 24.77 -7.24 13.37
C LEU A 51 23.96 -6.58 12.25
N HIS A 52 24.61 -6.21 11.15
CA HIS A 52 23.89 -5.59 10.03
C HIS A 52 22.97 -6.60 9.32
N GLU A 53 23.41 -7.85 9.16
CA GLU A 53 22.59 -8.93 8.60
C GLU A 53 21.37 -9.17 9.49
N LYS A 54 21.57 -9.30 10.81
CA LYS A 54 20.47 -9.44 11.76
C LYS A 54 19.49 -8.27 11.73
N PHE A 55 19.98 -7.04 11.53
CA PHE A 55 19.11 -5.88 11.41
C PHE A 55 18.26 -5.92 10.12
N ILE A 56 18.86 -6.35 9.00
CA ILE A 56 18.14 -6.54 7.75
C ILE A 56 17.06 -7.61 7.91
N ASP A 57 17.38 -8.76 8.53
CA ASP A 57 16.42 -9.83 8.78
C ASP A 57 15.20 -9.33 9.58
N ILE A 58 15.42 -8.54 10.64
CA ILE A 58 14.34 -7.96 11.45
C ILE A 58 13.48 -6.99 10.62
N MET A 59 14.10 -6.19 9.75
CA MET A 59 13.37 -5.27 8.88
C MET A 59 12.55 -6.02 7.84
N ASP A 60 13.08 -7.09 7.27
CA ASP A 60 12.38 -7.94 6.31
C ASP A 60 11.16 -8.63 6.96
N GLU A 61 11.31 -9.14 8.19
CA GLU A 61 10.20 -9.70 8.98
C GLU A 61 9.06 -8.68 9.16
N GLN A 62 9.38 -7.41 9.45
CA GLN A 62 8.36 -6.36 9.55
C GLN A 62 7.70 -6.04 8.20
N LEU A 63 8.46 -6.10 7.11
CA LEU A 63 7.94 -5.80 5.77
C LEU A 63 7.06 -6.94 5.23
N ASP A 64 7.28 -8.18 5.65
CA ASP A 64 6.45 -9.33 5.29
C ASP A 64 4.99 -9.21 5.76
N GLU A 65 4.74 -8.44 6.83
CA GLU A 65 3.38 -8.19 7.32
C GLU A 65 2.61 -7.18 6.45
N VAL A 66 3.31 -6.27 5.76
CA VAL A 66 2.72 -5.16 5.01
C VAL A 66 1.74 -5.63 3.92
N PRO A 67 2.07 -6.61 3.06
CA PRO A 67 1.12 -7.12 2.07
C PRO A 67 -0.15 -7.73 2.69
N LEU A 68 -0.03 -8.36 3.86
CA LEU A 68 -1.17 -8.95 4.56
C LEU A 68 -2.10 -7.86 5.10
N GLU A 69 -1.53 -6.82 5.71
CA GLU A 69 -2.31 -5.66 6.19
C GLU A 69 -2.98 -4.91 5.04
N LEU A 70 -2.23 -4.61 3.97
CA LEU A 70 -2.74 -3.88 2.82
C LEU A 70 -3.86 -4.64 2.12
N SER A 71 -3.70 -5.95 1.92
CA SER A 71 -4.72 -6.79 1.28
C SER A 71 -5.98 -6.90 2.15
N GLY A 72 -5.83 -7.07 3.46
CA GLY A 72 -6.94 -7.07 4.41
C GLY A 72 -7.70 -5.75 4.41
N THR A 73 -6.99 -4.63 4.51
CA THR A 73 -7.57 -3.29 4.51
C THR A 73 -8.27 -2.99 3.19
N PHE A 74 -7.67 -3.36 2.06
CA PHE A 74 -8.29 -3.22 0.74
C PHE A 74 -9.60 -4.01 0.64
N LEU A 75 -9.60 -5.28 1.07
CA LEU A 75 -10.77 -6.14 0.98
C LEU A 75 -11.93 -5.61 1.83
N GLU A 76 -11.65 -5.19 3.07
CA GLU A 76 -12.66 -4.61 3.96
C GLU A 76 -13.17 -3.26 3.43
N GLY A 77 -12.28 -2.38 2.95
CA GLY A 77 -12.64 -1.12 2.32
C GLY A 77 -13.48 -1.31 1.05
N PHE A 78 -13.15 -2.29 0.21
CA PHE A 78 -13.91 -2.64 -0.99
C PHE A 78 -15.32 -3.13 -0.64
N ARG A 79 -15.44 -4.04 0.35
CA ARG A 79 -16.73 -4.54 0.84
C ARG A 79 -17.59 -3.40 1.39
N LEU A 80 -16.99 -2.48 2.14
CA LEU A 80 -17.67 -1.31 2.67
C LEU A 80 -18.17 -0.41 1.52
N GLY A 81 -17.31 -0.08 0.55
CA GLY A 81 -17.68 0.72 -0.61
C GLY A 81 -18.84 0.11 -1.40
N ALA A 82 -18.83 -1.21 -1.62
CA ALA A 82 -19.93 -1.91 -2.27
C ALA A 82 -21.25 -1.81 -1.48
N ARG A 83 -21.20 -1.95 -0.15
CA ARG A 83 -22.38 -1.80 0.72
C ARG A 83 -22.96 -0.38 0.66
N ILE A 84 -22.10 0.65 0.70
CA ILE A 84 -22.51 2.05 0.55
C ILE A 84 -23.21 2.28 -0.79
N MET A 85 -22.63 1.77 -1.89
CA MET A 85 -23.26 1.89 -3.21
C MET A 85 -24.64 1.22 -3.23
N ILE A 86 -24.75 0.00 -2.70
CA ILE A 86 -26.02 -0.72 -2.62
C ILE A 86 -27.05 0.09 -1.82
N GLU A 87 -26.68 0.64 -0.67
CA GLU A 87 -27.55 1.48 0.16
C GLU A 87 -28.04 2.72 -0.60
N VAL A 88 -27.14 3.45 -1.27
CA VAL A 88 -27.49 4.63 -2.07
C VAL A 88 -28.44 4.29 -3.21
N TYR A 89 -28.21 3.18 -3.93
CA TYR A 89 -29.04 2.78 -5.06
C TYR A 89 -30.38 2.13 -4.65
N GLN A 90 -30.43 1.41 -3.53
CA GLN A 90 -31.66 0.77 -3.03
C GLN A 90 -32.52 1.70 -2.17
N GLY A 91 -31.92 2.70 -1.53
CA GLY A 91 -32.56 3.59 -0.55
C GLY A 91 -33.39 4.75 -1.10
N ASN A 92 -33.84 4.69 -2.37
CA ASN A 92 -34.42 5.78 -3.17
C ASN A 92 -33.38 6.70 -3.83
N TYR A 93 -32.71 6.22 -4.87
CA TYR A 93 -32.32 7.11 -5.97
C TYR A 93 -33.59 7.54 -6.69
N THR A 94 -34.31 8.53 -6.14
CA THR A 94 -35.24 9.32 -6.95
C THR A 94 -34.36 10.18 -7.85
N ASP A 95 -34.19 9.76 -9.11
CA ASP A 95 -33.78 10.68 -10.16
C ASP A 95 -34.73 11.88 -10.11
N HIS A 96 -34.31 12.97 -9.49
CA HIS A 96 -34.78 14.27 -9.89
C HIS A 96 -33.99 14.59 -11.16
N GLU A 97 -34.48 14.08 -12.28
CA GLU A 97 -34.20 14.64 -13.60
C GLU A 97 -34.58 16.13 -13.56
N GLU A 98 -33.58 17.00 -13.63
CA GLU A 98 -33.67 18.33 -14.26
C GLU A 98 -32.65 18.42 -15.40
#